data_AF-A0A1Y1VI07-F1
#
_entry.id   AF-A0A1Y1VI07-F1
#
_cell.length_a   1.000
_cell.length_b   1.000
_cell.length_c   1.000
_cell.angle_alpha   90.00
_cell.angle_beta   90.00
_cell.angle_gamma   90.00
#
_symmetry.space_group_name_H-M   'P 1'
#
loop_
_entity.id
_entity.type
_entity.pdbx_description
1 polymer ?
#
loop_
_entity_poly.entity_id
_entity_poly.type
_entity_poly.pdbx_seq_one_letter_code
_entity_poly.pdbx_strand_id
1 'polypeptide(L)'
;MKIINKVVLLFINYFLFSFKTIYVYSKEYIIRNENFPSLRNILNNYQSDNELILRFVDSYYNMESLNDFSLEVTLTTNISLIGNENRTIFDYRKKNKGVFIFSIDNAHHIKMENIIFENYSCQGFVFGIRMNINSPNFKLTINNCTFRNNDHSMFIFEFLYSQLVQEKIHVSFNNCSFYKNVGRLIETFHNEEHQYIEIYNSAVVKINNCNFTDNYGIFYSHNSKFIIENSYFSGIQRDINNSVVFYLSQSSMNHLIIKNSIFENINVNGPYPLIKSDHITLEYYYINI
;
A
#
# COMPACT_ATOMS: atom_id res chain seq x y z
N MET A 1 17.04 5.38 -59.19
CA MET A 1 16.10 4.57 -58.36
C MET A 1 16.78 3.46 -57.55
N LYS A 2 17.61 2.57 -58.12
CA LYS A 2 18.20 1.43 -57.37
C LYS A 2 19.09 1.79 -56.17
N ILE A 3 19.81 2.92 -56.22
CA ILE A 3 20.72 3.35 -55.13
C ILE A 3 19.92 3.86 -53.92
N ILE A 4 18.87 4.64 -54.15
CA ILE A 4 18.01 5.20 -53.09
C ILE A 4 17.37 4.08 -52.28
N ASN A 5 16.86 3.03 -52.95
CA ASN A 5 16.27 1.87 -52.26
C ASN A 5 17.27 1.14 -51.36
N LYS A 6 18.56 1.06 -51.74
CA LYS A 6 19.60 0.43 -50.90
C LYS A 6 19.94 1.26 -49.67
N VAL A 7 19.99 2.59 -49.81
CA VAL A 7 20.26 3.51 -48.69
C VAL A 7 19.11 3.50 -47.69
N VAL A 8 17.86 3.52 -48.18
CA VAL A 8 16.66 3.40 -47.32
C VAL A 8 16.65 2.06 -46.58
N LEU A 9 17.00 0.95 -47.25
CA LEU A 9 17.07 -0.36 -46.60
C LEU A 9 18.16 -0.43 -45.52
N LEU A 10 19.31 0.22 -45.73
CA LEU A 10 20.38 0.35 -44.74
C LEU A 10 19.95 1.17 -43.54
N PHE A 11 19.22 2.27 -43.77
CA PHE A 11 18.71 3.12 -42.69
C PHE A 11 17.63 2.40 -41.87
N ILE A 12 16.73 1.66 -42.53
CA ILE A 12 15.73 0.81 -41.86
C ILE A 12 16.43 -0.30 -41.07
N ASN A 13 17.42 -0.98 -41.63
CA ASN A 13 18.17 -2.01 -40.90
C ASN A 13 18.94 -1.43 -39.70
N TYR A 14 19.57 -0.26 -39.84
CA TYR A 14 20.24 0.42 -38.74
C TYR A 14 19.25 0.86 -37.65
N PHE A 15 18.09 1.39 -38.04
CA PHE A 15 17.01 1.76 -37.13
C PHE A 15 16.45 0.53 -36.40
N LEU A 16 16.22 -0.58 -37.13
CA LEU A 16 15.81 -1.86 -36.57
C LEU A 16 16.87 -2.47 -35.63
N PHE A 17 18.17 -2.31 -35.93
CA PHE A 17 19.26 -2.74 -35.07
C PHE A 17 19.45 -1.85 -33.83
N SER A 18 19.05 -0.58 -33.92
CA SER A 18 19.04 0.36 -32.79
C SER A 18 17.91 0.11 -31.79
N PHE A 19 16.89 -0.65 -32.18
CA PHE A 19 16.08 -1.41 -31.21
C PHE A 19 16.90 -2.60 -30.71
N LYS A 20 18.05 -2.31 -30.09
CA LYS A 20 18.68 -3.25 -29.17
C LYS A 20 17.59 -3.66 -28.20
N THR A 21 17.26 -4.94 -28.23
CA THR A 21 16.46 -5.59 -27.20
C THR A 21 17.08 -5.24 -25.87
N ILE A 22 16.47 -4.28 -25.15
CA ILE A 22 16.79 -4.04 -23.76
C ILE A 22 16.31 -5.30 -23.07
N TYR A 23 17.24 -6.21 -22.79
CA TYR A 23 16.95 -7.39 -22.01
C TYR A 23 16.65 -6.91 -20.60
N VAL A 24 15.36 -6.86 -20.29
CA VAL A 24 14.87 -6.52 -18.96
C VAL A 24 14.90 -7.82 -18.15
N TYR A 25 15.88 -7.95 -17.26
CA TYR A 25 16.01 -9.12 -16.40
C TYR A 25 15.25 -8.88 -15.08
N SER A 26 14.12 -9.56 -14.89
CA SER A 26 13.53 -9.73 -13.57
C SER A 26 14.22 -10.89 -12.84
N LYS A 27 14.39 -10.75 -11.52
CA LYS A 27 14.93 -11.81 -10.68
C LYS A 27 13.81 -12.40 -9.85
N GLU A 28 13.51 -13.67 -10.06
CA GLU A 28 12.51 -14.40 -9.27
C GLU A 28 13.20 -15.26 -8.20
N TYR A 29 12.68 -15.22 -6.98
CA TYR A 29 13.16 -16.02 -5.85
C TYR A 29 11.98 -16.70 -5.15
N ILE A 30 12.08 -18.01 -4.97
CA ILE A 30 11.07 -18.82 -4.30
C ILE A 30 11.36 -18.85 -2.80
N ILE A 31 10.44 -18.29 -2.01
CA ILE A 31 10.49 -18.30 -0.55
C ILE A 31 9.75 -19.54 -0.05
N ARG A 32 10.39 -20.29 0.83
CA ARG A 32 9.85 -21.44 1.56
C ARG A 32 10.14 -21.26 3.04
N ASN A 33 9.48 -22.02 3.90
CA ASN A 33 9.68 -21.91 5.35
C ASN A 33 11.15 -22.09 5.77
N GLU A 34 11.95 -22.87 5.03
CA GLU A 34 13.36 -23.07 5.36
C GLU A 34 14.21 -21.82 5.13
N ASN A 35 13.89 -20.99 4.14
CA ASN A 35 14.64 -19.78 3.81
C ASN A 35 13.96 -18.48 4.28
N PHE A 36 12.70 -18.56 4.71
CA PHE A 36 11.94 -17.44 5.25
C PHE A 36 12.65 -16.69 6.38
N PRO A 37 13.34 -17.33 7.35
CA PRO A 37 14.11 -16.63 8.37
C PRO A 37 15.12 -15.60 7.82
N SER A 38 15.60 -15.80 6.59
CA SER A 38 16.57 -14.94 5.90
C SER A 38 15.92 -13.89 4.98
N LEU A 39 14.60 -13.65 5.09
CA LEU A 39 13.85 -12.78 4.18
C LEU A 39 14.46 -11.37 4.04
N ARG A 40 14.96 -10.77 5.13
CA ARG A 40 15.65 -9.46 5.08
C ARG A 40 16.86 -9.50 4.15
N ASN A 41 17.70 -10.52 4.28
CA ASN A 41 18.89 -10.67 3.44
C ASN A 41 18.51 -10.89 1.97
N ILE A 42 17.42 -11.61 1.72
CA ILE A 42 16.91 -11.84 0.36
C ILE A 42 16.43 -10.50 -0.23
N LEU A 43 15.60 -9.76 0.50
CA LEU A 43 15.07 -8.45 0.08
C LEU A 43 16.17 -7.43 -0.21
N ASN A 44 17.28 -7.43 0.54
CA ASN A 44 18.34 -6.45 0.37
C ASN A 44 19.41 -6.87 -0.65
N ASN A 45 19.77 -8.15 -0.70
CA ASN A 45 20.90 -8.60 -1.53
C ASN A 45 20.50 -9.06 -2.94
N TYR A 46 19.20 -9.24 -3.21
CA TYR A 46 18.72 -9.77 -4.48
C TYR A 46 18.00 -8.73 -5.36
N GLN A 47 18.00 -7.46 -4.96
CA GLN A 47 17.51 -6.38 -5.82
C GLN A 47 18.39 -6.29 -7.08
N SER A 48 17.79 -6.43 -8.26
CA SER A 48 18.45 -6.32 -9.57
C SER A 48 17.96 -5.08 -10.32
N ASP A 49 18.54 -4.79 -11.49
CA ASP A 49 18.30 -3.54 -12.24
C ASP A 49 16.82 -3.26 -12.61
N ASN A 50 15.89 -4.22 -12.50
CA ASN A 50 14.49 -4.01 -12.90
C ASN A 50 13.41 -4.41 -11.89
N GLU A 51 13.36 -5.69 -11.50
CA GLU A 51 12.34 -6.17 -10.56
C GLU A 51 12.83 -7.41 -9.80
N LEU A 52 12.61 -7.41 -8.48
CA LEU A 52 12.73 -8.58 -7.61
C LEU A 52 11.33 -9.14 -7.32
N ILE A 53 11.09 -10.38 -7.73
CA ILE A 53 9.84 -11.10 -7.47
C ILE A 53 10.10 -12.17 -6.41
N LEU A 54 9.47 -12.04 -5.24
CA LEU A 54 9.48 -13.04 -4.19
C LEU A 54 8.16 -13.82 -4.20
N ARG A 55 8.24 -15.12 -4.53
CA ARG A 55 7.08 -16.02 -4.52
C ARG A 55 7.06 -16.85 -3.23
N PHE A 56 6.06 -16.62 -2.39
CA PHE A 56 5.82 -17.39 -1.18
C PHE A 56 4.94 -18.60 -1.52
N VAL A 57 5.56 -19.76 -1.69
CA VAL A 57 4.86 -20.96 -2.20
C VAL A 57 4.15 -21.75 -1.11
N ASP A 58 4.59 -21.64 0.14
CA ASP A 58 3.95 -22.32 1.25
C ASP A 58 2.67 -21.57 1.67
N SER A 59 1.70 -22.30 2.23
CA SER A 59 0.42 -21.72 2.65
C SER A 59 0.54 -20.88 3.92
N TYR A 60 1.61 -21.04 4.68
CA TYR A 60 1.75 -20.46 6.01
C TYR A 60 3.21 -20.15 6.32
N TYR A 61 3.46 -18.95 6.85
CA TYR A 61 4.74 -18.48 7.37
C TYR A 61 4.53 -17.86 8.75
N ASN A 62 5.34 -18.32 9.71
CA ASN A 62 5.36 -17.77 11.06
C ASN A 62 6.28 -16.55 11.10
N MET A 63 5.74 -15.34 11.27
CA MET A 63 6.54 -14.11 11.31
C MET A 63 7.55 -14.10 12.48
N GLU A 64 7.31 -14.86 13.55
CA GLU A 64 8.26 -15.00 14.66
C GLU A 64 9.56 -15.70 14.26
N SER A 65 9.54 -16.52 13.19
CA SER A 65 10.71 -17.27 12.74
C SER A 65 11.71 -16.42 11.94
N LEU A 66 11.37 -15.17 11.62
CA LEU A 66 12.32 -14.23 11.01
C LEU A 66 13.52 -14.02 11.93
N ASN A 67 14.72 -13.82 11.39
CA ASN A 67 15.88 -13.50 12.24
C ASN A 67 15.81 -12.08 12.79
N ASP A 68 15.18 -11.17 12.03
CA ASP A 68 15.08 -9.76 12.35
C ASP A 68 13.73 -9.39 12.98
N PHE A 69 13.75 -8.33 13.79
CA PHE A 69 12.52 -7.74 14.33
C PHE A 69 11.78 -6.88 13.31
N SER A 70 12.54 -6.15 12.48
CA SER A 70 12.05 -5.37 11.35
C SER A 70 12.74 -5.84 10.06
N LEU A 71 11.97 -5.87 8.99
CA LEU A 71 12.44 -6.06 7.62
C LEU A 71 12.63 -4.69 6.99
N GLU A 72 13.77 -4.07 7.30
CA GLU A 72 14.17 -2.79 6.73
C GLU A 72 14.74 -2.98 5.32
N VAL A 73 14.10 -2.32 4.35
CA VAL A 73 14.41 -2.42 2.92
C VAL A 73 14.49 -1.03 2.31
N THR A 74 15.67 -0.68 1.81
CA THR A 74 15.84 0.46 0.90
C THR A 74 15.57 -0.02 -0.52
N LEU A 75 14.61 0.59 -1.20
CA LEU A 75 14.26 0.18 -2.57
C LEU A 75 15.27 0.76 -3.56
N THR A 76 15.93 -0.14 -4.28
CA THR A 76 16.74 0.18 -5.46
C THR A 76 16.11 -0.35 -6.75
N THR A 77 15.01 -1.12 -6.63
CA THR A 77 14.30 -1.74 -7.75
C THR A 77 12.83 -1.96 -7.41
N ASN A 78 12.02 -2.39 -8.39
CA ASN A 78 10.64 -2.78 -8.13
C ASN A 78 10.60 -4.10 -7.34
N ILE A 79 9.69 -4.22 -6.37
CA ILE A 79 9.57 -5.43 -5.54
C ILE A 79 8.15 -5.98 -5.60
N SER A 80 8.03 -7.25 -5.93
CA SER A 80 6.77 -7.99 -5.93
C SER A 80 6.80 -9.08 -4.85
N LEU A 81 5.91 -8.99 -3.86
CA LEU A 81 5.67 -10.00 -2.82
C LEU A 81 4.39 -10.77 -3.17
N ILE A 82 4.51 -12.01 -3.62
CA ILE A 82 3.39 -12.77 -4.20
C ILE A 82 3.17 -14.06 -3.41
N GLY A 83 2.02 -14.17 -2.74
CA GLY A 83 1.55 -15.41 -2.15
C GLY A 83 1.02 -16.41 -3.17
N ASN A 84 0.76 -17.64 -2.74
CA ASN A 84 0.24 -18.69 -3.62
C ASN A 84 -1.24 -18.46 -4.01
N GLU A 85 -1.78 -19.30 -4.90
CA GLU A 85 -3.15 -19.19 -5.43
C GLU A 85 -4.25 -19.28 -4.36
N ASN A 86 -4.00 -20.04 -3.29
CA ASN A 86 -4.91 -20.19 -2.15
C ASN A 86 -4.68 -19.12 -1.06
N ARG A 87 -3.85 -18.12 -1.38
CA ARG A 87 -3.29 -17.11 -0.50
C ARG A 87 -2.31 -17.70 0.52
N THR A 88 -1.28 -16.92 0.80
CA THR A 88 -0.27 -17.25 1.80
C THR A 88 -0.54 -16.50 3.09
N ILE A 89 -0.48 -17.18 4.24
CA ILE A 89 -0.67 -16.58 5.56
C ILE A 89 0.67 -16.11 6.14
N PHE A 90 0.75 -14.84 6.50
CA PHE A 90 1.77 -14.24 7.36
C PHE A 90 1.16 -14.05 8.75
N ASP A 91 1.42 -15.02 9.64
CA ASP A 91 0.88 -15.03 11.00
C ASP A 91 1.91 -14.44 11.98
N TYR A 92 1.53 -13.32 12.59
CA TYR A 92 2.33 -12.63 13.60
C TYR A 92 2.17 -13.18 15.01
N ARG A 93 1.25 -14.13 15.24
CA ARG A 93 1.02 -14.82 16.51
C ARG A 93 0.86 -13.88 17.72
N LYS A 94 0.20 -12.74 17.51
CA LYS A 94 0.00 -11.67 18.49
C LYS A 94 1.33 -11.06 18.97
N LYS A 95 2.30 -10.93 18.06
CA LYS A 95 3.58 -10.21 18.22
C LYS A 95 3.76 -9.18 17.11
N ASN A 96 4.86 -8.44 17.18
CA ASN A 96 5.25 -7.39 16.25
C ASN A 96 6.59 -7.66 15.56
N LYS A 97 7.06 -8.92 15.55
CA LYS A 97 8.26 -9.29 14.80
C LYS A 97 7.93 -9.37 13.31
N GLY A 98 8.86 -8.95 12.46
CA GLY A 98 8.71 -8.99 11.00
C GLY A 98 7.99 -7.79 10.40
N VAL A 99 7.98 -6.65 11.09
CA VAL A 99 7.44 -5.39 10.56
C VAL A 99 8.17 -5.00 9.29
N PHE A 100 7.45 -4.66 8.22
CA PHE A 100 8.07 -4.18 6.99
C PHE A 100 8.31 -2.67 7.07
N ILE A 101 9.54 -2.24 6.82
CA ILE A 101 9.91 -0.82 6.77
C ILE A 101 10.57 -0.55 5.42
N PHE A 102 9.87 0.16 4.55
CA PHE A 102 10.35 0.50 3.21
C PHE A 102 10.82 1.94 3.16
N SER A 103 12.05 2.17 2.71
CA SER A 103 12.60 3.50 2.40
C SER A 103 12.72 3.65 0.89
N ILE A 104 12.04 4.67 0.33
CA ILE A 104 11.82 4.81 -1.11
C ILE A 104 12.31 6.18 -1.57
N ASP A 105 13.48 6.22 -2.21
CA ASP A 105 14.08 7.47 -2.71
C ASP A 105 13.86 7.71 -4.21
N ASN A 106 13.50 6.66 -4.95
CA ASN A 106 13.35 6.69 -6.40
C ASN A 106 11.98 6.18 -6.85
N ALA A 107 11.71 6.33 -8.15
CA ALA A 107 10.48 5.91 -8.81
C ALA A 107 10.38 4.37 -8.88
N HIS A 108 10.03 3.73 -7.77
CA HIS A 108 9.88 2.28 -7.67
C HIS A 108 8.44 1.86 -7.36
N HIS A 109 8.12 0.64 -7.73
CA HIS A 109 6.82 0.01 -7.49
C HIS A 109 6.98 -1.14 -6.50
N ILE A 110 6.20 -1.12 -5.41
CA ILE A 110 5.95 -2.29 -4.58
C ILE A 110 4.60 -2.90 -4.95
N LYS A 111 4.59 -4.20 -5.17
CA LYS A 111 3.38 -4.99 -5.36
C LYS A 111 3.28 -6.05 -4.25
N MET A 112 2.12 -6.16 -3.62
CA MET A 112 1.77 -7.26 -2.72
C MET A 112 0.51 -7.95 -3.25
N GLU A 113 0.52 -9.27 -3.36
CA GLU A 113 -0.59 -10.02 -3.96
C GLU A 113 -0.83 -11.35 -3.27
N ASN A 114 -2.10 -11.68 -3.02
CA ASN A 114 -2.55 -12.96 -2.45
C ASN A 114 -1.93 -13.29 -1.07
N ILE A 115 -1.83 -12.31 -0.17
CA ILE A 115 -1.29 -12.50 1.18
C ILE A 115 -2.37 -12.22 2.23
N ILE A 116 -2.42 -13.05 3.27
CA ILE A 116 -3.23 -12.85 4.47
C ILE A 116 -2.29 -12.41 5.59
N PHE A 117 -2.42 -11.18 6.07
CA PHE A 117 -1.72 -10.68 7.25
C PHE A 117 -2.63 -10.83 8.47
N GLU A 118 -2.19 -11.58 9.48
CA GLU A 118 -3.02 -11.83 10.65
C GLU A 118 -2.29 -11.82 11.99
N ASN A 119 -3.07 -11.54 13.03
CA ASN A 119 -2.63 -11.56 14.42
C ASN A 119 -1.45 -10.61 14.70
N TYR A 120 -1.30 -9.52 13.96
CA TYR A 120 -0.32 -8.48 14.29
C TYR A 120 -0.71 -7.81 15.61
N SER A 121 0.22 -7.67 16.54
CA SER A 121 -0.02 -6.97 17.81
C SER A 121 1.27 -6.36 18.33
N CYS A 122 1.22 -5.09 18.74
CA CYS A 122 2.38 -4.39 19.28
C CYS A 122 2.01 -3.59 20.53
N GLN A 123 3.03 -3.18 21.28
CA GLN A 123 2.92 -2.15 22.30
C GLN A 123 3.54 -0.86 21.75
N GLY A 124 2.85 0.27 21.89
CA GLY A 124 3.30 1.57 21.40
C GLY A 124 2.94 1.84 19.93
N PHE A 125 3.58 2.84 19.32
CA PHE A 125 3.25 3.33 17.98
C PHE A 125 4.05 2.59 16.89
N VAL A 126 3.80 1.29 16.73
CA VAL A 126 4.48 0.47 15.71
C VAL A 126 3.46 -0.06 14.71
N PHE A 127 3.69 0.20 13.44
CA PHE A 127 2.85 -0.24 12.32
C PHE A 127 3.38 -1.54 11.73
N GLY A 128 2.50 -2.41 11.23
CA GLY A 128 2.93 -3.66 10.59
C GLY A 128 3.68 -3.42 9.26
N ILE A 129 3.29 -2.38 8.52
CA ILE A 129 3.94 -1.91 7.29
C ILE A 129 4.10 -0.39 7.39
N ARG A 130 5.34 0.06 7.37
CA ARG A 130 5.73 1.47 7.28
C ARG A 130 6.42 1.76 5.96
N MET A 131 6.04 2.87 5.33
CA MET A 131 6.71 3.37 4.12
C MET A 131 7.14 4.81 4.30
N ASN A 132 8.44 5.06 4.14
CA ASN A 132 9.04 6.38 4.11
C ASN A 132 9.30 6.73 2.64
N ILE A 133 8.47 7.62 2.08
CA ILE A 133 8.37 7.88 0.65
C ILE A 133 8.98 9.24 0.35
N ASN A 134 10.21 9.25 -0.20
CA ASN A 134 10.93 10.44 -0.66
C ASN A 134 10.79 10.68 -2.18
N SER A 135 10.03 9.84 -2.89
CA SER A 135 9.84 9.97 -4.34
C SER A 135 8.36 10.11 -4.73
N PRO A 136 7.99 11.14 -5.50
CA PRO A 136 6.60 11.32 -5.93
C PRO A 136 6.17 10.39 -7.07
N ASN A 137 7.10 9.64 -7.66
CA ASN A 137 6.79 8.66 -8.70
C ASN A 137 6.70 7.24 -8.13
N PHE A 138 6.69 7.09 -6.81
CA PHE A 138 6.48 5.82 -6.14
C PHE A 138 5.08 5.27 -6.41
N LYS A 139 4.97 3.94 -6.41
CA LYS A 139 3.69 3.23 -6.43
C LYS A 139 3.69 2.07 -5.45
N LEU A 140 2.58 1.89 -4.73
CA LEU A 140 2.22 0.68 -3.99
C LEU A 140 0.91 0.12 -4.55
N THR A 141 0.90 -1.17 -4.84
CA THR A 141 -0.31 -1.90 -5.22
C THR A 141 -0.48 -3.15 -4.37
N ILE A 142 -1.60 -3.22 -3.65
CA ILE A 142 -1.98 -4.35 -2.80
C ILE A 142 -3.24 -4.96 -3.40
N ASN A 143 -3.14 -6.20 -3.87
CA ASN A 143 -4.19 -6.89 -4.61
C ASN A 143 -4.58 -8.19 -3.93
N ASN A 144 -5.89 -8.44 -3.80
CA ASN A 144 -6.43 -9.71 -3.30
C ASN A 144 -5.86 -10.12 -1.92
N CYS A 145 -5.50 -9.15 -1.08
CA CYS A 145 -4.96 -9.40 0.25
C CYS A 145 -6.04 -9.38 1.32
N THR A 146 -5.77 -10.02 2.46
CA THR A 146 -6.66 -10.00 3.63
C THR A 146 -5.88 -9.55 4.86
N PHE A 147 -6.48 -8.66 5.65
CA PHE A 147 -5.94 -8.18 6.92
C PHE A 147 -6.94 -8.54 8.01
N ARG A 148 -6.59 -9.44 8.92
CA ARG A 148 -7.55 -9.91 9.93
C ARG A 148 -6.98 -10.09 11.32
N ASN A 149 -7.80 -9.82 12.33
CA ASN A 149 -7.46 -10.02 13.73
C ASN A 149 -6.16 -9.30 14.15
N ASN A 150 -5.83 -8.18 13.51
CA ASN A 150 -4.69 -7.36 13.89
C ASN A 150 -5.14 -6.42 15.01
N ASP A 151 -4.39 -6.38 16.11
CA ASP A 151 -4.76 -5.62 17.32
C ASP A 151 -4.10 -4.23 17.37
N HIS A 152 -3.51 -3.80 16.26
CA HIS A 152 -2.87 -2.50 16.14
C HIS A 152 -2.89 -1.95 14.71
N SER A 153 -2.50 -0.69 14.56
CA SER A 153 -2.43 -0.03 13.25
C SER A 153 -1.55 -0.78 12.26
N MET A 154 -2.04 -0.96 11.03
CA MET A 154 -1.39 -1.83 10.05
C MET A 154 -0.49 -1.05 9.09
N PHE A 155 -0.98 0.06 8.53
CA PHE A 155 -0.25 0.84 7.52
C PHE A 155 0.02 2.26 7.99
N ILE A 156 1.26 2.71 7.78
CA ILE A 156 1.60 4.13 7.75
C ILE A 156 2.38 4.48 6.49
N PHE A 157 1.94 5.54 5.82
CA PHE A 157 2.58 6.11 4.63
C PHE A 157 3.05 7.52 4.95
N GLU A 158 4.36 7.70 5.07
CA GLU A 158 4.99 8.99 5.31
C GLU A 158 5.53 9.54 3.99
N PHE A 159 4.87 10.58 3.46
CA PHE A 159 5.27 11.29 2.24
C PHE A 159 6.18 12.45 2.61
N LEU A 160 7.44 12.35 2.20
CA LEU A 160 8.56 13.18 2.66
C LEU A 160 9.11 14.12 1.58
N TYR A 161 8.60 14.05 0.34
CA TYR A 161 9.00 14.94 -0.75
C TYR A 161 8.17 16.23 -0.77
N SER A 162 8.76 17.32 -1.27
CA SER A 162 8.13 18.64 -1.34
C SER A 162 7.51 19.00 -2.68
N GLN A 163 7.73 18.19 -3.70
CA GLN A 163 7.27 18.48 -5.05
C GLN A 163 5.78 18.19 -5.19
N LEU A 164 5.02 19.17 -5.68
CA LEU A 164 3.65 18.94 -6.14
C LEU A 164 3.67 18.02 -7.35
N VAL A 165 2.94 16.90 -7.24
CA VAL A 165 2.77 15.97 -8.36
C VAL A 165 1.31 15.85 -8.71
N GLN A 166 1.05 15.92 -10.02
CA GLN A 166 -0.29 15.99 -10.56
C GLN A 166 -0.98 14.63 -10.43
N GLU A 167 -1.98 14.55 -9.54
CA GLU A 167 -3.04 13.54 -9.37
C GLU A 167 -2.73 12.08 -9.76
N LYS A 168 -1.53 11.58 -9.43
CA LYS A 168 -1.22 10.15 -9.61
C LYS A 168 -1.64 9.38 -8.37
N ILE A 169 -2.20 8.18 -8.57
CA ILE A 169 -2.48 7.24 -7.47
C ILE A 169 -1.14 6.65 -7.02
N HIS A 170 -0.78 6.90 -5.77
CA HIS A 170 0.48 6.43 -5.19
C HIS A 170 0.26 5.08 -4.50
N VAL A 171 -0.80 4.96 -3.70
CA VAL A 171 -1.14 3.72 -3.00
C VAL A 171 -2.48 3.21 -3.50
N SER A 172 -2.56 1.92 -3.80
CA SER A 172 -3.79 1.29 -4.29
C SER A 172 -4.06 -0.03 -3.58
N PHE A 173 -5.27 -0.16 -3.03
CA PHE A 173 -5.82 -1.41 -2.50
C PHE A 173 -6.93 -1.87 -3.42
N ASN A 174 -6.81 -3.07 -4.00
CA ASN A 174 -7.81 -3.64 -4.91
C ASN A 174 -8.24 -5.01 -4.42
N ASN A 175 -9.55 -5.24 -4.36
CA ASN A 175 -10.13 -6.54 -3.98
C ASN A 175 -9.62 -7.04 -2.62
N CYS A 176 -9.34 -6.11 -1.69
CA CYS A 176 -8.79 -6.43 -0.39
C CYS A 176 -9.91 -6.58 0.65
N SER A 177 -9.59 -7.27 1.75
CA SER A 177 -10.55 -7.48 2.81
C SER A 177 -9.95 -7.25 4.19
N PHE A 178 -10.67 -6.54 5.04
CA PHE A 178 -10.25 -6.11 6.37
C PHE A 178 -11.29 -6.58 7.38
N TYR A 179 -10.89 -7.48 8.29
CA TYR A 179 -11.82 -8.15 9.21
C TYR A 179 -11.33 -8.10 10.65
N LYS A 180 -12.18 -7.63 11.58
CA LYS A 180 -11.91 -7.74 13.02
C LYS A 180 -10.55 -7.15 13.42
N ASN A 181 -10.15 -6.06 12.76
CA ASN A 181 -8.93 -5.35 13.14
C ASN A 181 -9.27 -4.31 14.19
N VAL A 182 -8.42 -4.24 15.19
CA VAL A 182 -8.46 -3.29 16.28
C VAL A 182 -7.34 -2.28 16.08
N GLY A 183 -7.66 -0.99 16.14
CA GLY A 183 -6.73 0.06 15.78
C GLY A 183 -6.80 0.44 14.31
N ARG A 184 -6.19 1.57 14.00
CA ARG A 184 -6.42 2.27 12.75
C ARG A 184 -5.74 1.58 11.57
N LEU A 185 -6.52 1.24 10.54
CA LEU A 185 -5.99 0.43 9.44
C LEU A 185 -4.95 1.16 8.59
N ILE A 186 -5.24 2.39 8.16
CA ILE A 186 -4.39 3.15 7.24
C ILE A 186 -4.19 4.57 7.72
N GLU A 187 -2.92 4.96 7.82
CA GLU A 187 -2.49 6.31 8.18
C GLU A 187 -1.64 6.90 7.06
N THR A 188 -1.92 8.13 6.68
CA THR A 188 -1.06 8.91 5.78
C THR A 188 -0.59 10.17 6.48
N PHE A 189 0.68 10.51 6.26
CA PHE A 189 1.28 11.73 6.76
C PHE A 189 2.15 12.35 5.69
N HIS A 190 1.79 13.56 5.24
CA HIS A 190 2.64 14.35 4.36
C HIS A 190 3.27 15.50 5.16
N ASN A 191 4.61 15.55 5.22
CA ASN A 191 5.35 16.45 6.12
C ASN A 191 5.28 17.94 5.76
N GLU A 192 4.97 18.27 4.52
CA GLU A 192 4.97 19.65 4.02
C GLU A 192 3.65 20.34 4.36
N GLU A 193 3.60 20.91 5.55
CA GLU A 193 2.51 21.75 6.00
C GLU A 193 2.68 23.17 5.42
N HIS A 194 1.60 23.72 4.85
CA HIS A 194 1.45 25.13 4.45
C HIS A 194 2.06 25.63 3.14
N GLN A 195 2.82 24.82 2.39
CA GLN A 195 3.41 25.32 1.13
C GLN A 195 2.40 25.37 -0.04
N TYR A 196 1.39 24.48 -0.07
CA TYR A 196 0.53 24.30 -1.23
C TYR A 196 -0.95 24.02 -0.87
N ILE A 197 -1.87 24.69 -1.55
CA ILE A 197 -3.34 24.56 -1.34
C ILE A 197 -3.84 23.13 -1.65
N GLU A 198 -3.24 22.47 -2.64
CA GLU A 198 -3.68 21.15 -3.13
C GLU A 198 -2.66 20.04 -2.84
N ILE A 199 -1.94 20.14 -1.71
CA ILE A 199 -0.91 19.17 -1.33
C ILE A 199 -1.45 17.72 -1.27
N TYR A 200 -2.74 17.54 -0.99
CA TYR A 200 -3.40 16.22 -1.00
C TYR A 200 -3.30 15.48 -2.33
N ASN A 201 -3.13 16.18 -3.46
CA ASN A 201 -2.94 15.55 -4.78
C ASN A 201 -1.58 14.85 -4.92
N SER A 202 -0.65 15.14 -4.02
CA SER A 202 0.67 14.52 -3.96
C SER A 202 0.68 13.27 -3.08
N ALA A 203 -0.36 12.99 -2.29
CA ALA A 203 -0.46 11.79 -1.45
C ALA A 203 -1.82 11.12 -1.64
N VAL A 204 -1.96 10.38 -2.76
CA VAL A 204 -3.24 9.79 -3.17
C VAL A 204 -3.29 8.30 -2.85
N VAL A 205 -4.24 7.92 -1.99
CA VAL A 205 -4.58 6.53 -1.65
C VAL A 205 -5.92 6.16 -2.29
N LYS A 206 -5.92 5.12 -3.12
CA LYS A 206 -7.13 4.55 -3.73
C LYS A 206 -7.50 3.21 -3.09
N ILE A 207 -8.77 3.06 -2.75
CA ILE A 207 -9.36 1.86 -2.17
C ILE A 207 -10.50 1.44 -3.08
N ASN A 208 -10.36 0.31 -3.76
CA ASN A 208 -11.28 -0.12 -4.80
C ASN A 208 -11.74 -1.56 -4.57
N ASN A 209 -13.06 -1.77 -4.62
CA ASN A 209 -13.67 -3.08 -4.44
C ASN A 209 -13.21 -3.79 -3.16
N CYS A 210 -13.14 -3.05 -2.05
CA CYS A 210 -12.66 -3.58 -0.77
C CYS A 210 -13.81 -3.79 0.22
N ASN A 211 -13.63 -4.75 1.13
CA ASN A 211 -14.58 -5.05 2.21
C ASN A 211 -13.95 -4.76 3.57
N PHE A 212 -14.64 -3.98 4.40
CA PHE A 212 -14.28 -3.67 5.78
C PHE A 212 -15.41 -4.13 6.70
N THR A 213 -15.20 -5.22 7.46
CA THR A 213 -16.18 -5.73 8.43
C THR A 213 -15.58 -5.78 9.84
N ASP A 214 -16.32 -5.24 10.82
CA ASP A 214 -15.97 -5.29 12.25
C ASP A 214 -14.60 -4.67 12.58
N ASN A 215 -14.22 -3.55 11.95
CA ASN A 215 -12.95 -2.86 12.21
C ASN A 215 -13.14 -1.65 13.14
N TYR A 216 -12.11 -1.29 13.91
CA TYR A 216 -12.12 -0.14 14.83
C TYR A 216 -11.26 1.01 14.30
N GLY A 217 -11.88 2.08 13.79
CA GLY A 217 -11.16 3.18 13.15
C GLY A 217 -10.49 2.75 11.84
N ILE A 218 -10.77 3.44 10.74
CA ILE A 218 -10.28 2.98 9.43
C ILE A 218 -9.15 3.87 8.91
N PHE A 219 -9.42 5.16 8.75
CA PHE A 219 -8.53 6.06 8.02
C PHE A 219 -8.12 7.26 8.85
N TYR A 220 -6.82 7.55 8.85
CA TYR A 220 -6.28 8.84 9.24
C TYR A 220 -5.53 9.46 8.07
N SER A 221 -5.80 10.74 7.88
CA SER A 221 -5.28 11.50 6.76
C SER A 221 -4.69 12.80 7.25
N HIS A 222 -3.43 13.02 6.87
CA HIS A 222 -2.78 14.32 7.02
C HIS A 222 -2.23 14.76 5.65
N ASN A 223 -2.82 15.81 5.09
CA ASN A 223 -2.48 16.39 3.79
C ASN A 223 -2.52 15.36 2.65
N SER A 224 -3.55 14.51 2.62
CA SER A 224 -3.68 13.40 1.66
C SER A 224 -5.08 13.28 1.05
N LYS A 225 -5.15 12.58 -0.10
CA LYS A 225 -6.40 12.30 -0.83
C LYS A 225 -6.75 10.83 -0.74
N PHE A 226 -7.92 10.51 -0.17
CA PHE A 226 -8.49 9.16 -0.18
C PHE A 226 -9.59 9.07 -1.24
N ILE A 227 -9.49 8.06 -2.10
CA ILE A 227 -10.49 7.76 -3.13
C ILE A 227 -11.02 6.35 -2.87
N ILE A 228 -12.26 6.25 -2.43
CA ILE A 228 -12.92 4.99 -2.05
C ILE A 228 -13.99 4.68 -3.08
N GLU A 229 -13.87 3.56 -3.78
CA GLU A 229 -14.76 3.17 -4.87
C GLU A 229 -15.26 1.73 -4.68
N ASN A 230 -16.55 1.51 -4.94
CA ASN A 230 -17.17 0.18 -4.98
C ASN A 230 -16.90 -0.67 -3.73
N SER A 231 -16.81 -0.03 -2.56
CA SER A 231 -16.37 -0.70 -1.33
C SER A 231 -17.52 -0.84 -0.34
N TYR A 232 -17.39 -1.80 0.56
CA TYR A 232 -18.42 -2.14 1.53
C TYR A 232 -17.87 -2.03 2.95
N PHE A 233 -18.62 -1.35 3.82
CA PHE A 233 -18.28 -1.07 5.21
C PHE A 233 -19.42 -1.53 6.12
N SER A 234 -19.11 -2.40 7.07
CA SER A 234 -20.10 -2.93 8.01
C SER A 234 -19.52 -3.16 9.39
N GLY A 235 -20.32 -2.92 10.44
CA GLY A 235 -19.91 -3.15 11.82
C GLY A 235 -18.72 -2.29 12.28
N ILE A 236 -18.43 -1.17 11.62
CA ILE A 236 -17.29 -0.32 11.96
C ILE A 236 -17.51 0.31 13.34
N GLN A 237 -16.48 0.25 14.18
CA GLN A 237 -16.47 0.78 15.54
C GLN A 237 -15.53 1.98 15.65
N ARG A 238 -15.64 2.71 16.76
CA ARG A 238 -14.78 3.87 17.04
C ARG A 238 -13.30 3.45 17.10
N ASP A 239 -12.44 4.34 16.63
CA ASP A 239 -11.00 4.30 16.91
C ASP A 239 -10.78 4.29 18.44
N ILE A 240 -9.85 3.46 18.93
CA ILE A 240 -9.58 3.35 20.37
C ILE A 240 -8.94 4.63 20.91
N ASN A 241 -8.12 5.28 20.09
CA ASN A 241 -7.33 6.45 20.46
C ASN A 241 -8.07 7.76 20.14
N ASN A 242 -9.15 7.72 19.36
CA ASN A 242 -9.83 8.91 18.87
C ASN A 242 -11.35 8.75 18.87
N SER A 243 -12.05 9.86 19.11
CA SER A 243 -13.52 9.92 19.09
C SER A 243 -14.07 9.99 17.65
N VAL A 244 -13.75 9.01 16.80
CA VAL A 244 -14.15 8.95 15.38
C VAL A 244 -14.28 7.51 14.90
N VAL A 245 -15.19 7.24 13.97
CA VAL A 245 -15.52 5.87 13.55
C VAL A 245 -14.80 5.49 12.25
N PHE A 246 -14.88 6.35 11.23
CA PHE A 246 -14.46 5.98 9.88
C PHE A 246 -13.24 6.75 9.41
N TYR A 247 -13.29 8.09 9.43
CA TYR A 247 -12.26 8.94 8.85
C TYR A 247 -11.91 10.13 9.75
N LEU A 248 -10.62 10.26 10.06
CA LEU A 248 -10.05 11.37 10.82
C LEU A 248 -9.08 12.19 9.98
N SER A 249 -9.21 13.51 10.06
CA SER A 249 -8.23 14.47 9.56
C SER A 249 -8.00 15.54 10.62
N GLN A 250 -6.75 15.94 10.84
CA GLN A 250 -6.38 16.98 11.80
C GLN A 250 -5.48 18.02 11.13
N SER A 251 -5.81 19.29 11.30
CA SER A 251 -4.98 20.47 10.96
C SER A 251 -4.41 20.50 9.53
N SER A 252 -5.06 19.85 8.56
CA SER A 252 -4.49 19.63 7.23
C SER A 252 -5.53 19.73 6.10
N MET A 253 -5.05 20.01 4.89
CA MET A 253 -5.87 20.05 3.67
C MET A 253 -6.06 18.62 3.15
N ASN A 254 -7.17 17.99 3.50
CA ASN A 254 -7.46 16.62 3.06
C ASN A 254 -8.61 16.58 2.05
N HIS A 255 -8.59 15.54 1.22
CA HIS A 255 -9.66 15.28 0.26
C HIS A 255 -10.14 13.84 0.41
N LEU A 256 -11.42 13.65 0.72
CA LEU A 256 -12.07 12.35 0.75
C LEU A 256 -13.12 12.25 -0.35
N ILE A 257 -12.96 11.28 -1.24
CA ILE A 257 -13.91 10.97 -2.31
C ILE A 257 -14.47 9.57 -2.05
N ILE A 258 -15.79 9.44 -1.98
CA ILE A 258 -16.49 8.17 -1.81
C ILE A 258 -17.43 7.97 -3.00
N LYS A 259 -17.28 6.84 -3.71
CA LYS A 259 -18.09 6.49 -4.87
C LYS A 259 -18.67 5.09 -4.75
N ASN A 260 -19.96 4.96 -5.03
CA ASN A 260 -20.66 3.67 -5.15
C ASN A 260 -20.33 2.70 -4.01
N SER A 261 -20.22 3.21 -2.79
CA SER A 261 -19.80 2.44 -1.63
C SER A 261 -20.94 2.34 -0.63
N ILE A 262 -21.05 1.20 0.03
CA ILE A 262 -22.15 0.87 0.93
C ILE A 262 -21.64 0.92 2.36
N PHE A 263 -22.40 1.60 3.22
CA PHE A 263 -22.18 1.65 4.67
C PHE A 263 -23.44 1.13 5.34
N GLU A 264 -23.33 0.01 6.06
CA GLU A 264 -24.47 -0.60 6.75
C GLU A 264 -24.09 -1.06 8.16
N ASN A 265 -25.08 -1.22 9.03
CA ASN A 265 -24.88 -1.78 10.39
C ASN A 265 -23.78 -1.07 11.21
N ILE A 266 -23.63 0.24 11.03
CA ILE A 266 -22.68 1.07 11.78
C ILE A 266 -23.32 1.50 13.10
N ASN A 267 -23.37 0.58 14.04
CA ASN A 267 -23.95 0.78 15.37
C ASN A 267 -22.82 0.97 16.38
N VAL A 268 -22.43 2.23 16.59
CA VAL A 268 -21.35 2.59 17.51
C VAL A 268 -21.93 2.99 18.86
N ASN A 269 -21.39 2.42 19.94
CA ASN A 269 -21.79 2.74 21.30
C ASN A 269 -21.29 4.14 21.70
N GLY A 270 -22.10 5.17 21.42
CA GLY A 270 -21.86 6.54 21.85
C GLY A 270 -21.98 7.56 20.72
N PRO A 271 -21.98 8.87 21.04
CA PRO A 271 -22.16 9.94 20.07
C PRO A 271 -20.85 10.26 19.33
N TYR A 272 -20.27 9.26 18.67
CA TYR A 272 -19.03 9.42 17.92
C TYR A 272 -19.31 9.77 16.45
N PRO A 273 -18.68 10.82 15.90
CA PRO A 273 -18.86 11.17 14.50
C PRO A 273 -18.28 10.08 13.58
N LEU A 274 -18.96 9.86 12.45
CA LEU A 274 -18.46 8.99 11.40
C LEU A 274 -17.17 9.56 10.79
N ILE A 275 -17.23 10.84 10.41
CA ILE A 275 -16.11 11.61 9.86
C ILE A 275 -15.83 12.78 10.80
N LYS A 276 -14.57 12.98 11.18
CA LYS A 276 -14.11 14.17 11.91
C LYS A 276 -12.97 14.81 11.14
N SER A 277 -13.09 16.09 10.82
CA SER A 277 -12.03 16.85 10.15
C SER A 277 -12.06 18.31 10.56
N ASP A 278 -10.88 18.93 10.60
CA ASP A 278 -10.75 20.39 10.71
C ASP A 278 -10.98 21.06 9.34
N HIS A 279 -10.40 20.49 8.27
CA HIS A 279 -10.52 20.96 6.89
C HIS A 279 -10.56 19.75 5.95
N ILE A 280 -11.69 19.56 5.24
CA ILE A 280 -11.84 18.46 4.28
C ILE A 280 -12.65 18.91 3.07
N THR A 281 -12.17 18.58 1.89
CA THR A 281 -13.00 18.50 0.69
C THR A 281 -13.63 17.11 0.67
N LEU A 282 -14.96 17.03 0.80
CA LEU A 282 -15.71 15.78 0.77
C LEU A 282 -16.55 15.71 -0.50
N GLU A 283 -16.32 14.68 -1.30
CA GLU A 283 -17.13 14.36 -2.48
C GLU A 283 -17.79 12.99 -2.30
N TYR A 284 -19.10 12.93 -2.55
CA TYR A 284 -19.87 11.68 -2.49
C TYR A 284 -20.64 11.47 -3.79
N TYR A 285 -20.42 10.32 -4.41
CA TYR A 285 -21.07 9.92 -5.65
C TYR A 285 -21.81 8.60 -5.45
N TYR A 286 -23.11 8.62 -5.72
CA TYR A 286 -23.95 7.44 -5.68
C TYR A 286 -24.63 7.25 -7.02
N ILE A 287 -24.26 6.19 -7.73
CA ILE A 287 -24.95 5.76 -8.94
C ILE A 287 -26.03 4.77 -8.50
N ASN A 288 -27.31 5.15 -8.66
CA ASN A 288 -28.41 4.18 -8.63
C ASN A 288 -28.21 3.21 -9.80
N ILE A 289 -27.88 1.95 -9.49
CA ILE A 289 -27.85 0.85 -10.45
C ILE A 289 -29.19 0.13 -10.40
#